data_AF-A0A7C3BTH3-F1
#
_entry.id   AF-A0A7C3BTH3-F1
#
_cell.length_a   1.000
_cell.length_b   1.000
_cell.length_c   1.000
_cell.angle_alpha   90.00
_cell.angle_beta   90.00
_cell.angle_gamma   90.00
#
_symmetry.space_group_name_H-M   'P 1'
#
loop_
_entity.id
_entity.type
_entity.pdbx_description
1 polymer ?
#
loop_
_entity_poly.entity_id
_entity_poly.type
_entity_poly.pdbx_seq_one_letter_code
_entity_poly.pdbx_strand_id
1 'polypeptide(L)'
;MIESFASKETKKIFPGKVSRKLPLDIQRTVRRKLLYLDDAEDLRAPPGNRLEKLRGDRAGQYSLIAYEFGSDCARQNIRYAEVTFTIATNTKFNGLDWQVILEGLNAGRAQARAEFGVDWGWVFDICRGDNPETQDDVIEIALAARD
;
A
#
# COMPACT_ATOMS: atom_id res chain seq x y z
N MET A 1 15.71 -12.22 6.93
CA MET A 1 16.95 -12.38 7.73
C MET A 1 17.71 -11.06 7.81
N ILE A 2 17.89 -10.51 9.00
CA ILE A 2 18.58 -9.23 9.22
C ILE A 2 20.06 -9.45 9.51
N GLU A 3 20.92 -9.00 8.59
CA GLU A 3 22.38 -9.16 8.71
C GLU A 3 23.06 -8.04 9.51
N SER A 4 22.50 -6.83 9.48
CA SER A 4 23.12 -5.67 10.12
C SER A 4 22.09 -4.63 10.59
N PHE A 5 22.54 -3.73 11.47
CA PHE A 5 21.72 -2.64 12.01
C PHE A 5 22.49 -1.33 11.95
N ALA A 6 21.88 -0.30 11.36
CA ALA A 6 22.46 1.05 11.32
C ALA A 6 22.48 1.75 12.69
N SER A 7 21.60 1.35 13.61
CA SER A 7 21.45 1.97 14.94
C SER A 7 21.67 0.95 16.07
N LYS A 8 22.42 1.39 17.09
CA LYS A 8 22.64 0.64 18.33
C LYS A 8 21.33 0.36 19.08
N GLU A 9 20.38 1.30 19.03
CA GLU A 9 19.07 1.12 19.69
C GLU A 9 18.23 0.08 18.96
N THR A 10 18.23 0.08 17.62
CA THR A 10 17.52 -0.93 16.81
C THR A 10 18.08 -2.33 17.04
N LYS A 11 19.41 -2.48 17.04
CA LYS A 11 20.09 -3.75 17.36
C LYS A 11 19.74 -4.26 18.75
N LYS A 12 19.51 -3.35 19.70
CA LYS A 12 19.14 -3.67 21.08
C LYS A 12 17.67 -4.14 21.17
N ILE A 13 16.76 -3.46 20.48
CA ILE A 13 15.33 -3.76 20.50
C ILE A 13 15.02 -5.13 19.85
N PHE A 14 15.75 -5.50 18.80
CA PHE A 14 15.53 -6.73 18.04
C PHE A 14 15.42 -8.00 18.91
N PRO A 15 16.40 -8.35 19.78
CA PRO A 15 16.30 -9.50 20.67
C PRO A 15 15.34 -9.30 21.86
N GLY A 16 14.58 -8.20 21.91
CA GLY A 16 13.63 -7.90 22.99
C GLY A 16 14.20 -7.10 24.17
N LYS A 17 15.41 -6.52 24.04
CA LYS A 17 15.97 -5.68 25.12
C LYS A 17 15.40 -4.27 25.05
N VAL A 18 15.06 -3.72 26.22
CA VAL A 18 14.47 -2.38 26.33
C VAL A 18 15.54 -1.29 26.18
N SER A 19 15.34 -0.40 25.20
CA SER A 19 16.04 0.88 25.11
C SER A 19 15.53 1.82 26.21
N ARG A 20 16.46 2.52 26.86
CA ARG A 20 16.13 3.57 27.85
C ARG A 20 15.95 4.95 27.20
N LYS A 21 16.26 5.05 25.89
CA LYS A 21 16.19 6.30 25.14
C LYS A 21 14.88 6.48 24.38
N LEU A 22 14.16 5.39 24.10
CA LEU A 22 12.96 5.39 23.27
C LEU A 22 11.72 5.04 24.12
N PRO A 23 10.54 5.61 23.83
CA PRO A 23 9.26 5.20 24.41
C PRO A 23 8.96 3.71 24.20
N LEU A 24 8.29 3.07 25.17
CA LEU A 24 8.04 1.62 25.18
C LEU A 24 7.09 1.15 24.06
N ASP A 25 6.10 1.95 23.72
CA ASP A 25 5.13 1.72 22.64
C ASP A 25 5.81 1.70 21.26
N ILE A 26 6.74 2.63 21.02
CA ILE A 26 7.56 2.65 19.80
C ILE A 26 8.43 1.39 19.74
N GLN A 27 9.06 1.01 20.84
CA GLN A 27 9.89 -0.20 20.89
C GLN A 27 9.11 -1.48 20.59
N ARG A 28 7.88 -1.60 21.09
CA ARG A 28 6.98 -2.74 20.80
C ARG A 28 6.68 -2.83 19.30
N THR A 29 6.33 -1.71 18.69
CA THR A 29 6.03 -1.64 17.26
C THR A 29 7.26 -1.94 16.40
N VAL A 30 8.41 -1.36 16.73
CA VAL A 30 9.69 -1.59 16.05
C VAL A 30 10.08 -3.06 16.14
N ARG A 31 10.03 -3.67 17.33
CA ARG A 31 10.38 -5.08 17.50
C ARG A 31 9.52 -5.98 16.64
N ARG A 32 8.20 -5.79 16.65
CA ARG A 32 7.27 -6.56 15.81
C ARG A 32 7.63 -6.46 14.33
N LYS A 33 7.89 -5.25 13.82
CA LYS A 33 8.28 -5.04 12.41
C LYS A 33 9.64 -5.67 12.08
N LEU A 34 10.62 -5.60 12.98
CA LEU A 34 11.93 -6.22 12.76
C LEU A 34 11.84 -7.75 12.72
N LEU A 35 11.00 -8.37 13.57
CA LEU A 35 10.77 -9.81 13.51
C LEU A 35 10.13 -10.23 12.18
N TYR A 36 9.19 -9.44 11.66
CA TYR A 36 8.61 -9.70 10.33
C TYR A 36 9.65 -9.62 9.21
N LEU A 37 10.57 -8.65 9.26
CA LEU A 37 11.65 -8.53 8.27
C LEU A 37 12.70 -9.65 8.41
N ASP A 38 12.92 -10.14 9.63
CA ASP A 38 13.85 -11.23 9.87
C ASP A 38 13.30 -12.59 9.38
N ASP A 39 12.00 -12.81 9.56
CA ASP A 39 11.29 -14.03 9.15
C ASP A 39 10.91 -14.03 7.65
N ALA A 40 10.96 -12.87 6.99
CA ALA A 40 10.62 -12.77 5.57
C ALA A 40 11.61 -13.58 4.70
N GLU A 41 11.07 -14.54 3.96
CA GLU A 41 11.77 -15.25 2.88
C GLU A 41 12.05 -14.32 1.69
N ASP A 42 11.15 -13.35 1.46
CA ASP A 42 11.24 -12.33 0.41
C ASP A 42 10.85 -10.95 0.97
N LEU A 43 11.74 -9.96 0.79
CA LEU A 43 11.55 -8.59 1.27
C LEU A 43 10.62 -7.75 0.38
N ARG A 44 10.16 -8.28 -0.75
CA ARG A 44 9.22 -7.60 -1.65
C ARG A 44 7.82 -7.42 -1.03
N ALA A 45 7.43 -8.27 -0.08
CA ALA A 45 6.11 -8.18 0.56
C ALA A 45 6.09 -8.65 2.03
N PRO A 46 6.75 -7.94 2.97
CA PRO A 46 6.58 -8.26 4.38
C PRO A 46 5.15 -7.92 4.84
N PRO A 47 4.62 -8.63 5.86
CA PRO A 47 3.28 -8.40 6.38
C PRO A 47 3.03 -6.93 6.72
N GLY A 48 2.13 -6.29 5.97
CA GLY A 48 1.68 -4.92 6.20
C GLY A 48 2.66 -3.81 5.82
N ASN A 49 3.57 -4.02 4.85
CA ASN A 49 4.25 -2.95 4.09
C ASN A 49 5.04 -3.53 2.88
N ARG A 50 4.48 -3.52 1.67
CA ARG A 50 5.24 -3.78 0.44
C ARG A 50 6.03 -2.53 0.08
N LEU A 51 7.36 -2.56 0.24
CA LEU A 51 8.22 -1.42 -0.09
C LEU A 51 9.12 -1.78 -1.25
N GLU A 52 8.68 -1.47 -2.46
CA GLU A 52 9.54 -1.45 -3.64
C GLU A 52 10.03 -0.04 -3.93
N LYS A 53 11.31 0.10 -4.33
CA LYS A 53 11.86 1.37 -4.80
C LYS A 53 11.52 1.53 -6.28
N LEU A 54 10.44 2.24 -6.58
CA LEU A 54 9.90 2.35 -7.94
C LEU A 54 10.87 3.09 -8.89
N ARG A 55 11.29 2.40 -9.96
CA ARG A 55 11.96 2.94 -11.17
C ARG A 55 11.27 2.33 -12.39
N GLY A 56 10.74 3.14 -13.32
CA GLY A 56 10.11 2.66 -14.57
C GLY A 56 8.75 3.31 -14.88
N ASP A 57 7.98 2.66 -15.77
CA ASP A 57 6.64 3.07 -16.21
C ASP A 57 5.67 3.22 -15.03
N ARG A 58 5.27 4.47 -14.75
CA ARG A 58 4.37 4.81 -13.65
C ARG A 58 2.93 4.36 -13.90
N ALA A 59 2.51 4.21 -15.16
CA ALA A 59 1.16 3.73 -15.47
C ALA A 59 1.03 2.23 -15.14
N GLY A 60 1.99 1.42 -15.59
CA GLY A 60 2.04 -0.01 -15.28
C GLY A 60 2.12 -0.34 -13.78
N GLN A 61 2.64 0.58 -12.96
CA GLN A 61 2.74 0.40 -11.50
C GLN A 61 1.36 0.30 -10.82
N TYR A 62 0.37 1.07 -11.26
CA TYR A 62 -0.97 1.01 -10.67
C TYR A 62 -1.66 -0.34 -10.92
N SER A 63 -1.45 -0.91 -12.11
CA SER A 63 -1.92 -2.26 -12.42
C SER A 63 -1.26 -3.32 -11.54
N LEU A 64 0.06 -3.24 -11.38
CA LEU A 64 0.78 -4.16 -10.51
C LEU A 64 0.29 -4.07 -9.06
N ILE A 65 0.15 -2.86 -8.51
CA ILE A 65 -0.33 -2.63 -7.13
C ILE A 65 -1.73 -3.24 -6.94
N ALA A 66 -2.66 -3.01 -7.88
CA ALA A 66 -4.01 -3.54 -7.81
C ALA A 66 -4.04 -5.07 -7.91
N TYR A 67 -3.27 -5.66 -8.84
CA TYR A 67 -3.14 -7.11 -8.98
C TYR A 67 -2.57 -7.76 -7.72
N GLU A 68 -1.50 -7.16 -7.18
CA GLU A 68 -0.84 -7.61 -5.96
C GLU A 68 -1.74 -7.57 -4.73
N PHE A 69 -2.56 -6.52 -4.60
CA PHE A 69 -3.61 -6.42 -3.59
C PHE A 69 -4.63 -7.56 -3.71
N GLY A 70 -5.09 -7.85 -4.93
CA GLY A 70 -6.00 -8.96 -5.19
C GLY A 70 -5.40 -10.33 -4.85
N SER A 71 -4.13 -10.53 -5.18
CA SER A 71 -3.36 -11.74 -4.80
C SER A 71 -3.29 -11.92 -3.27
N ASP A 72 -3.09 -10.84 -2.51
CA ASP A 72 -3.09 -10.90 -1.04
C ASP A 72 -4.45 -11.15 -0.43
N CYS A 73 -5.50 -10.56 -1.00
CA CYS A 73 -6.87 -10.85 -0.62
C CYS A 73 -7.16 -12.35 -0.80
N ALA A 74 -6.77 -12.93 -1.94
CA ALA A 74 -6.95 -14.34 -2.23
C ALA A 74 -6.24 -15.24 -1.20
N ARG A 75 -4.97 -14.93 -0.87
CA ARG A 75 -4.22 -15.65 0.18
C ARG A 75 -4.91 -15.62 1.54
N GLN A 76 -5.67 -14.57 1.83
CA GLN A 76 -6.40 -14.37 3.07
C GLN A 76 -7.87 -14.85 3.01
N ASN A 77 -8.27 -15.54 1.94
CA ASN A 77 -9.65 -15.96 1.68
C ASN A 77 -10.67 -14.81 1.60
N ILE A 78 -10.22 -13.60 1.24
CA ILE A 78 -11.08 -12.45 0.97
C ILE A 78 -11.58 -12.58 -0.47
N ARG A 79 -12.91 -12.52 -0.66
CA ARG A 79 -13.56 -12.59 -1.97
C ARG A 79 -13.99 -11.24 -2.52
N TYR A 80 -14.30 -10.30 -1.62
CA TYR A 80 -14.70 -8.96 -1.97
C TYR A 80 -14.14 -7.96 -0.95
N ALA A 81 -13.74 -6.78 -1.41
CA ALA A 81 -13.34 -5.66 -0.57
C ALA A 81 -13.91 -4.32 -1.07
N GLU A 82 -14.00 -3.34 -0.18
CA GLU A 82 -14.16 -1.93 -0.56
C GLU A 82 -12.84 -1.23 -0.24
N VAL A 83 -12.16 -0.75 -1.27
CA VAL A 83 -10.77 -0.32 -1.18
C VAL A 83 -10.70 1.19 -1.30
N THR A 84 -10.23 1.81 -0.23
CA THR A 84 -9.98 3.25 -0.23
C THR A 84 -8.73 3.60 -1.04
N PHE A 85 -8.82 4.60 -1.92
CA PHE A 85 -7.68 5.06 -2.71
C PHE A 85 -7.68 6.57 -2.95
N THR A 86 -6.58 7.23 -2.58
CA THR A 86 -6.47 8.70 -2.63
C THR A 86 -6.05 9.18 -4.02
N ILE A 87 -7.00 9.19 -4.95
CA ILE A 87 -6.72 9.42 -6.38
C ILE A 87 -6.27 10.85 -6.70
N ALA A 88 -6.87 11.87 -6.07
CA ALA A 88 -6.50 13.27 -6.29
C ALA A 88 -5.04 13.55 -5.86
N THR A 89 -4.64 13.03 -4.70
CA THR A 89 -3.26 13.11 -4.20
C THR A 89 -2.29 12.38 -5.14
N ASN A 90 -2.65 11.20 -5.65
CA ASN A 90 -1.82 10.47 -6.60
C ASN A 90 -1.63 11.24 -7.93
N THR A 91 -2.69 11.86 -8.44
CA THR A 91 -2.66 12.72 -9.63
C THR A 91 -1.69 13.88 -9.43
N LYS A 92 -1.83 14.60 -8.31
CA LYS A 92 -1.01 15.76 -7.92
C LYS A 92 0.48 15.44 -7.79
N PHE A 93 0.84 14.31 -7.18
CA PHE A 93 2.24 14.02 -6.84
C PHE A 93 2.98 13.17 -7.87
N ASN A 94 2.28 12.39 -8.70
CA ASN A 94 2.92 11.50 -9.67
C ASN A 94 2.95 12.07 -11.10
N GLY A 95 2.20 13.15 -11.36
CA GLY A 95 2.15 13.81 -12.66
C GLY A 95 1.47 12.95 -13.74
N LEU A 96 0.54 12.09 -13.32
CA LEU A 96 -0.30 11.28 -14.19
C LEU A 96 -1.73 11.74 -14.05
N ASP A 97 -2.46 11.80 -15.16
CA ASP A 97 -3.89 12.07 -15.15
C ASP A 97 -4.64 10.95 -14.43
N TRP A 98 -5.74 11.29 -13.75
CA TRP A 98 -6.50 10.34 -12.95
C TRP A 98 -7.06 9.19 -13.80
N GLN A 99 -7.35 9.42 -15.09
CA GLN A 99 -7.81 8.40 -16.02
C GLN A 99 -6.76 7.31 -16.23
N VAL A 100 -5.49 7.70 -16.40
CA VAL A 100 -4.37 6.76 -16.56
C VAL A 100 -4.18 5.93 -15.30
N ILE A 101 -4.28 6.58 -14.14
CA ILE A 101 -4.21 5.90 -12.83
C ILE A 101 -5.35 4.89 -12.69
N LEU A 102 -6.58 5.31 -12.96
CA LEU A 102 -7.78 4.49 -12.83
C LEU A 102 -7.76 3.32 -13.82
N GLU A 103 -7.33 3.54 -15.06
CA GLU A 103 -7.16 2.48 -16.06
C GLU A 103 -6.18 1.42 -15.57
N GLY A 104 -5.02 1.82 -15.05
CA GLY A 104 -4.05 0.92 -14.45
C GLY A 104 -4.64 0.11 -13.29
N LEU A 105 -5.27 0.80 -12.33
CA LEU A 105 -5.94 0.15 -11.19
C LEU A 105 -7.00 -0.86 -11.64
N ASN A 106 -7.82 -0.51 -12.63
CA ASN A 106 -8.87 -1.38 -13.15
C ASN A 106 -8.31 -2.57 -13.94
N ALA A 107 -7.21 -2.40 -14.67
CA ALA A 107 -6.53 -3.50 -15.35
C ALA A 107 -6.02 -4.54 -14.34
N GLY A 108 -5.37 -4.11 -13.27
CA GLY A 108 -4.91 -5.00 -12.19
C GLY A 108 -6.07 -5.68 -11.46
N ARG A 109 -7.17 -4.94 -11.21
CA ARG A 109 -8.42 -5.51 -10.65
C ARG A 109 -9.00 -6.58 -11.55
N ALA A 110 -9.12 -6.32 -12.85
CA ALA A 110 -9.66 -7.28 -13.82
C ALA A 110 -8.82 -8.56 -13.87
N GLN A 111 -7.49 -8.43 -13.86
CA GLN A 111 -6.59 -9.57 -13.83
C GLN A 111 -6.74 -10.38 -12.54
N ALA A 112 -6.74 -9.74 -11.36
CA ALA A 112 -6.93 -10.43 -10.09
C ALA A 112 -8.30 -11.14 -10.00
N ARG A 113 -9.36 -10.54 -10.56
CA ARG A 113 -10.68 -11.15 -10.66
C ARG A 113 -10.65 -12.42 -11.51
N ALA A 114 -9.98 -12.38 -12.66
CA ALA A 114 -9.85 -13.53 -13.55
C ALA A 114 -9.03 -14.67 -12.93
N GLU A 115 -7.91 -14.35 -12.26
CA GLU A 115 -6.99 -15.36 -11.74
C GLU A 115 -7.38 -15.92 -10.36
N PHE A 116 -7.91 -15.07 -9.48
CA PHE A 116 -8.13 -15.42 -8.07
C PHE A 116 -9.62 -15.44 -7.66
N GLY A 117 -10.52 -14.93 -8.50
CA GLY A 117 -11.94 -14.77 -8.15
C GLY A 117 -12.14 -13.80 -6.98
N VAL A 118 -11.31 -12.76 -6.91
CA VAL A 118 -11.40 -11.66 -5.94
C VAL A 118 -11.84 -10.40 -6.69
N ASP A 119 -12.79 -9.66 -6.14
CA ASP A 119 -13.24 -8.38 -6.71
C ASP A 119 -13.29 -7.28 -5.65
N TRP A 120 -13.39 -6.02 -6.07
CA TRP A 120 -13.56 -4.91 -5.14
C TRP A 120 -14.13 -3.65 -5.77
N GLY A 121 -14.79 -2.84 -4.94
CA GLY A 121 -15.19 -1.47 -5.27
C GLY A 121 -14.13 -0.46 -4.84
N TRP A 122 -13.96 0.60 -5.64
CA TRP A 122 -13.10 1.73 -5.26
C TRP A 122 -13.88 2.75 -4.44
N VAL A 123 -13.29 3.18 -3.33
CA VAL A 123 -13.78 4.28 -2.49
C VAL A 123 -12.75 5.40 -2.55
N PHE A 124 -12.95 6.39 -3.41
CA PHE A 124 -12.01 7.52 -3.49
C PHE A 124 -12.19 8.44 -2.29
N ASP A 125 -11.12 8.63 -1.51
CA ASP A 125 -11.15 9.46 -0.31
C ASP A 125 -10.74 10.90 -0.57
N ILE A 126 -11.34 11.80 0.22
CA ILE A 126 -11.01 13.22 0.27
C ILE A 126 -10.06 13.43 1.45
N CYS A 127 -8.82 13.83 1.17
CA CYS A 127 -7.80 14.04 2.18
C CYS A 127 -8.05 15.34 2.98
N ARG A 128 -8.30 15.21 4.28
CA ARG A 128 -8.59 16.35 5.19
C ARG A 128 -7.47 17.38 5.31
N GLY A 129 -6.22 17.00 5.00
CA GLY A 129 -5.04 17.88 5.08
C GLY A 129 -4.67 18.56 3.75
N ASP A 130 -5.37 18.24 2.66
CA ASP A 130 -5.19 18.86 1.34
C ASP A 130 -6.12 20.07 1.17
N ASN A 131 -6.01 20.76 0.03
CA ASN A 131 -6.92 21.85 -0.35
C ASN A 131 -8.37 21.30 -0.37
N PRO A 132 -9.33 21.92 0.35
CA PRO A 132 -10.74 21.50 0.34
C PRO A 132 -11.37 21.38 -1.06
N GLU A 133 -10.90 22.15 -2.04
CA GLU A 133 -11.39 22.09 -3.44
C GLU A 133 -11.11 20.75 -4.12
N THR A 134 -10.18 19.93 -3.61
CA THR A 134 -9.92 18.58 -4.14
C THR A 134 -11.14 17.65 -4.02
N GLN A 135 -12.14 18.01 -3.21
CA GLN A 135 -13.39 17.27 -3.14
C GLN A 135 -14.12 17.24 -4.50
N ASP A 136 -14.04 18.32 -5.29
CA ASP A 136 -14.77 18.44 -6.55
C ASP A 136 -14.15 17.49 -7.60
N ASP A 137 -12.82 17.44 -7.66
CA ASP A 137 -12.09 16.45 -8.48
C ASP A 137 -12.46 15.02 -8.09
N VAL A 138 -12.48 14.71 -6.79
CA VAL A 138 -12.83 13.36 -6.30
C VAL A 138 -14.26 13.00 -6.65
N ILE A 139 -15.21 13.94 -6.58
CA ILE A 139 -16.60 13.73 -6.99
C ILE A 139 -16.68 13.45 -8.49
N GLU A 140 -16.02 14.25 -9.33
CA GLU A 140 -15.99 14.04 -10.78
C GLU A 140 -15.46 12.64 -11.13
N ILE A 141 -14.33 12.27 -10.55
CA ILE A 141 -13.70 10.97 -10.75
C ILE A 141 -14.62 9.83 -10.30
N ALA A 142 -15.23 9.96 -9.12
CA ALA A 142 -16.14 8.95 -8.59
C ALA A 142 -17.40 8.78 -9.45
N LEU A 143 -17.90 9.84 -10.08
CA LEU A 143 -19.02 9.77 -11.01
C LEU A 143 -18.61 9.09 -12.32
N ALA A 144 -17.44 9.43 -12.85
CA ALA A 144 -16.92 8.86 -14.10
C ALA A 144 -16.52 7.38 -13.97
N ALA A 145 -16.17 6.92 -12.76
CA ALA A 145 -15.74 5.55 -12.48
C ALA A 145 -16.89 4.56 -12.16
N ARG A 146 -18.16 4.97 -12.32
CA ARG A 146 -19.34 4.13 -12.00
C ARG A 146 -19.62 3.02 -13.00
N ASP A 147 -19.15 3.17 -14.22
CA ASP A 147 -19.35 2.25 -15.35
C ASP A 147 -18.10 1.37 -15.59
#